data_AF-A0AAE7HAJ4-F1
#
_entry.id   AF-A0AAE7HAJ4-F1
#
_cell.length_a   1.000
_cell.length_b   1.000
_cell.length_c   1.000
_cell.angle_alpha   90.00
_cell.angle_beta   90.00
_cell.angle_gamma   90.00
#
_symmetry.space_group_name_H-M   'P 1'
#
loop_
_entity.id
_entity.type
_entity.pdbx_description
1 polymer ?
#
loop_
_entity_poly.entity_id
_entity_poly.type
_entity_poly.pdbx_seq_one_letter_code
_entity_poly.pdbx_strand_id
1 'polypeptide(L)'
;MAVIPFFVNKVGAKKALIAGGMIMICRILVSATSESPYIISLIKLFHAIEVPLFVISVFKYSVSNFDSRLSSTIFLVGFQIASSLGIVLLSIPVGMLFDAFGYHFVFYLFSAIVSVILLFGVVFLSNGRNTGPRSGVVQNETL
;
A
#
# COMPACT_ATOMS: atom_id res chain seq x y z
N MET A 1 -1.60 0.29 -19.73
CA MET A 1 -2.70 -0.26 -18.91
C MET A 1 -2.75 -1.80 -18.82
N ALA A 2 -1.72 -2.57 -19.24
CA ALA A 2 -1.78 -4.06 -19.19
C ALA A 2 -0.58 -4.78 -18.51
N VAL A 3 0.44 -4.05 -18.01
CA VAL A 3 1.67 -4.67 -17.46
C VAL A 3 1.57 -5.01 -15.97
N ILE A 4 0.69 -4.30 -15.25
CA ILE A 4 0.53 -4.38 -13.80
C ILE A 4 0.02 -5.74 -13.31
N PRO A 5 -0.99 -6.40 -13.95
CA PRO A 5 -1.40 -7.74 -13.50
C PRO A 5 -0.32 -8.79 -13.75
N PHE A 6 0.52 -8.61 -14.78
CA PHE A 6 1.58 -9.56 -15.13
C PHE A 6 2.76 -9.49 -14.15
N PHE A 7 3.15 -8.28 -13.73
CA PHE A 7 4.24 -8.09 -12.75
C PHE A 7 3.86 -8.68 -11.38
N VAL A 8 2.62 -8.50 -10.95
CA VAL A 8 2.11 -9.05 -9.69
C VAL A 8 1.90 -10.58 -9.78
N ASN A 9 1.74 -11.17 -10.97
CA ASN A 9 1.62 -12.62 -11.12
C ASN A 9 2.95 -13.37 -10.97
N LYS A 10 4.09 -12.69 -11.19
CA LYS A 10 5.42 -13.30 -11.14
C LYS A 10 6.13 -13.13 -9.79
N VAL A 11 5.73 -12.14 -8.99
CA VAL A 11 6.46 -11.71 -7.78
C VAL A 11 5.94 -12.39 -6.50
N GLY A 12 4.71 -12.90 -6.48
CA GLY A 12 4.10 -13.55 -5.32
C GLY A 12 3.58 -12.56 -4.27
N ALA A 13 2.52 -12.93 -3.54
CA ALA A 13 1.76 -12.03 -2.68
C ALA A 13 2.63 -11.31 -1.63
N LYS A 14 3.59 -12.02 -1.02
CA LYS A 14 4.48 -11.46 -0.01
C LYS A 14 5.42 -10.38 -0.57
N LYS A 15 6.10 -10.67 -1.69
CA LYS A 15 7.05 -9.71 -2.28
C LYS A 15 6.33 -8.54 -2.94
N ALA A 16 5.11 -8.73 -3.44
CA ALA A 16 4.29 -7.65 -3.98
C ALA A 16 3.87 -6.67 -2.87
N LEU A 17 3.47 -7.18 -1.69
CA LEU A 17 3.14 -6.35 -0.53
C LEU A 17 4.36 -5.55 -0.03
N ILE A 18 5.52 -6.21 0.12
CA ILE A 18 6.76 -5.56 0.56
C ILE A 18 7.23 -4.52 -0.46
N ALA A 19 7.17 -4.83 -1.76
CA ALA A 19 7.52 -3.89 -2.82
C ALA A 19 6.61 -2.64 -2.78
N GLY A 20 5.30 -2.82 -2.60
CA GLY A 20 4.36 -1.70 -2.46
C GLY A 20 4.66 -0.83 -1.24
N GLY A 21 4.95 -1.44 -0.08
CA GLY A 21 5.32 -0.70 1.13
C GLY A 21 6.67 0.03 1.01
N MET A 22 7.64 -0.55 0.32
CA MET A 22 8.92 0.10 0.02
C MET A 22 8.73 1.36 -0.83
N ILE A 23 7.84 1.31 -1.83
CA ILE A 23 7.55 2.48 -2.67
C ILE A 23 6.83 3.56 -1.84
N MET A 24 5.91 3.18 -0.94
CA MET A 24 5.28 4.12 0.00
C MET A 24 6.28 4.84 0.90
N ILE A 25 7.26 4.12 1.47
CA ILE A 25 8.32 4.76 2.28
C ILE A 25 9.17 5.68 1.42
N CYS A 26 9.57 5.23 0.23
CA CYS A 26 10.33 6.04 -0.71
C CYS A 26 9.60 7.37 -0.99
N ARG A 27 8.27 7.33 -1.16
CA ARG A 27 7.43 8.52 -1.34
C ARG A 27 7.55 9.51 -0.18
N ILE A 28 7.46 9.04 1.07
CA ILE A 28 7.51 9.89 2.26
C ILE A 28 8.92 10.48 2.43
N LEU A 29 9.96 9.68 2.20
CA LEU A 29 11.36 10.14 2.25
C LEU A 29 11.63 11.24 1.22
N VAL A 30 11.18 11.06 -0.03
CA VAL A 30 11.35 12.07 -1.09
C VAL A 30 10.56 13.34 -0.76
N SER A 31 9.36 13.23 -0.20
CA SER A 31 8.61 14.39 0.30
C SER A 31 9.30 15.10 1.47
N ALA A 32 10.09 14.39 2.28
CA ALA A 32 10.85 14.99 3.38
C ALA A 32 12.12 15.73 2.93
N THR A 33 12.72 15.38 1.78
CA THR A 33 13.99 15.96 1.33
C THR A 33 13.84 17.12 0.35
N SER A 34 12.63 17.40 -0.13
CA SER A 34 12.42 18.29 -1.27
C SER A 34 11.08 19.00 -1.20
N GLU A 35 11.10 20.26 -0.75
CA GLU A 35 9.92 21.15 -0.72
C GLU A 35 9.65 21.85 -2.07
N SER A 36 10.44 21.55 -3.10
CA SER A 36 10.24 22.16 -4.41
C SER A 36 8.96 21.66 -5.07
N PRO A 37 8.08 22.55 -5.57
CA PRO A 37 6.80 22.17 -6.17
C PRO A 37 6.92 21.22 -7.38
N TYR A 38 8.05 21.26 -8.09
CA TYR A 38 8.37 20.34 -9.18
C TYR A 38 8.54 18.88 -8.73
N ILE A 39 9.09 18.66 -7.55
CA ILE A 39 9.32 17.30 -7.01
C ILE A 39 8.01 16.73 -6.46
N ILE A 40 7.18 17.60 -5.87
CA ILE A 40 5.86 17.23 -5.33
C ILE A 40 4.88 16.88 -6.47
N SER A 41 4.96 17.52 -7.64
CA SER A 41 4.13 17.13 -8.78
C SER A 41 4.54 15.76 -9.34
N LEU A 42 5.85 15.50 -9.44
CA LEU A 42 6.40 14.22 -9.90
C LEU A 42 6.04 13.08 -8.92
N ILE A 43 6.12 13.33 -7.61
CA ILE A 43 5.74 12.33 -6.60
C ILE A 43 4.25 11.99 -6.66
N LYS A 44 3.38 12.98 -6.93
CA LYS A 44 1.94 12.74 -7.12
C LYS A 44 1.65 11.94 -8.38
N LEU A 45 2.42 12.14 -9.45
CA LEU A 45 2.33 11.34 -10.67
C LEU A 45 2.70 9.87 -10.38
N PHE A 46 3.79 9.64 -9.63
CA PHE A 46 4.24 8.31 -9.24
C PHE A 46 3.25 7.62 -8.30
N HIS A 47 2.65 8.38 -7.40
CA HIS A 47 1.61 7.90 -6.49
C HIS A 47 0.39 7.34 -7.24
N ALA A 48 -0.04 7.99 -8.32
CA ALA A 48 -1.23 7.57 -9.08
C ALA A 48 -1.11 6.15 -9.66
N ILE A 49 0.10 5.71 -10.03
CA ILE A 49 0.35 4.35 -10.53
C ILE A 49 0.63 3.35 -9.39
N GLU A 50 1.14 3.83 -8.26
CA GLU A 50 1.48 3.02 -7.09
C GLU A 50 0.24 2.56 -6.31
N VAL A 51 -0.75 3.44 -6.07
CA VAL A 51 -1.98 3.11 -5.33
C VAL A 51 -2.69 1.86 -5.87
N PRO A 52 -3.00 1.75 -7.19
CA PRO A 52 -3.64 0.54 -7.70
C PRO A 52 -2.73 -0.69 -7.58
N LEU A 53 -1.42 -0.56 -7.72
CA LEU A 53 -0.47 -1.67 -7.55
C LEU A 53 -0.48 -2.20 -6.11
N PHE A 54 -0.52 -1.30 -5.13
CA PHE A 54 -0.61 -1.65 -3.71
C PHE A 54 -1.93 -2.36 -3.40
N VAL A 55 -3.05 -1.82 -3.88
CA VAL A 55 -4.39 -2.41 -3.74
C VAL A 55 -4.45 -3.83 -4.31
N ILE A 56 -3.92 -4.05 -5.52
CA ILE A 56 -3.88 -5.37 -6.16
C ILE A 56 -3.04 -6.36 -5.34
N SER A 57 -1.94 -5.89 -4.75
CA SER A 57 -1.06 -6.71 -3.91
C SER A 57 -1.75 -7.15 -2.61
N VAL A 58 -2.44 -6.23 -1.93
CA VAL A 58 -3.26 -6.52 -0.74
C VAL A 58 -4.41 -7.46 -1.08
N PHE A 59 -5.11 -7.21 -2.20
CA PHE A 59 -6.21 -8.05 -2.65
C PHE A 59 -5.76 -9.49 -2.92
N LYS A 60 -4.66 -9.69 -3.68
CA LYS A 60 -4.09 -11.03 -3.88
C LYS A 60 -3.65 -11.70 -2.59
N TYR A 61 -3.10 -10.95 -1.64
CA TYR A 61 -2.76 -11.47 -0.32
C TYR A 61 -4.00 -11.96 0.44
N SER A 62 -5.09 -11.19 0.38
CA SER A 62 -6.37 -11.56 1.00
C SER A 62 -6.97 -12.83 0.39
N VAL A 63 -7.04 -12.93 -0.94
CA VAL A 63 -7.57 -14.12 -1.65
C VAL A 63 -6.70 -15.36 -1.44
N SER A 64 -5.39 -15.19 -1.22
CA SER A 64 -4.48 -16.30 -0.97
C SER A 64 -4.61 -16.87 0.45
N ASN A 65 -5.09 -16.08 1.42
CA ASN A 65 -5.23 -16.49 2.82
C ASN A 65 -6.68 -16.82 3.22
N PHE A 66 -7.67 -16.29 2.50
CA PHE A 66 -9.09 -16.49 2.79
C PHE A 66 -9.87 -16.94 1.55
N ASP A 67 -10.94 -17.72 1.77
CA ASP A 67 -11.79 -18.25 0.71
C ASP A 67 -12.37 -17.13 -0.17
N SER A 68 -12.44 -17.35 -1.49
CA SER A 68 -12.70 -16.29 -2.49
C SER A 68 -14.02 -15.55 -2.28
N ARG A 69 -14.99 -16.20 -1.64
CA ARG A 69 -16.31 -15.62 -1.29
C ARG A 69 -16.26 -14.60 -0.16
N LEU A 70 -15.29 -14.71 0.74
CA LEU A 70 -15.11 -13.83 1.90
C LEU A 70 -14.05 -12.75 1.66
N SER A 71 -13.13 -12.98 0.73
CA SER A 71 -12.01 -12.07 0.47
C SER A 71 -12.44 -10.66 0.04
N SER A 72 -13.51 -10.51 -0.75
CA SER A 72 -13.99 -9.18 -1.16
C SER A 72 -14.52 -8.37 0.02
N THR A 73 -15.27 -9.00 0.93
CA THR A 73 -15.79 -8.34 2.15
C THR A 73 -14.67 -7.99 3.12
N ILE A 74 -13.71 -8.91 3.32
CA ILE A 74 -12.53 -8.66 4.18
C ILE A 74 -11.66 -7.56 3.60
N PHE A 75 -11.48 -7.50 2.28
CA PHE A 75 -10.76 -6.41 1.64
C PHE A 75 -11.50 -5.07 1.80
N LEU A 76 -12.81 -5.03 1.56
CA LEU A 76 -13.57 -3.78 1.62
C LEU A 76 -13.68 -3.26 3.06
N VAL A 77 -14.01 -4.13 4.03
CA VAL A 77 -14.12 -3.74 5.44
C VAL A 77 -12.74 -3.59 6.09
N GLY A 78 -11.82 -4.53 5.84
CA GLY A 78 -10.51 -4.57 6.49
C GLY A 78 -9.49 -3.61 5.89
N PHE A 79 -9.52 -3.36 4.58
CA PHE A 79 -8.59 -2.42 3.94
C PHE A 79 -9.21 -1.05 3.71
N GLN A 80 -10.37 -0.95 3.04
CA GLN A 80 -10.93 0.35 2.64
C GLN A 80 -11.53 1.11 3.83
N ILE A 81 -12.37 0.47 4.65
CA ILE A 81 -12.98 1.13 5.80
C ILE A 81 -11.93 1.43 6.87
N ALA A 82 -11.06 0.47 7.18
CA ALA A 82 -9.99 0.69 8.16
C ALA A 82 -9.05 1.84 7.76
N SER A 83 -8.67 1.94 6.47
CA SER A 83 -7.85 3.05 5.99
C SER A 83 -8.55 4.40 6.12
N SER A 84 -9.84 4.46 5.77
CA SER A 84 -10.64 5.69 5.87
C SER A 84 -10.78 6.15 7.33
N LEU A 85 -11.09 5.21 8.24
CA LEU A 85 -11.14 5.49 9.67
C LEU A 85 -9.78 5.91 10.23
N GLY A 86 -8.71 5.24 9.79
CA GLY A 86 -7.34 5.60 10.17
C GLY A 86 -7.00 7.04 9.80
N ILE A 87 -7.33 7.47 8.57
CA ILE A 87 -7.11 8.84 8.12
C ILE A 87 -7.92 9.83 8.96
N VAL A 88 -9.20 9.54 9.21
CA VAL A 88 -10.07 10.42 10.01
C VAL A 88 -9.55 10.57 11.44
N LEU A 89 -9.20 9.46 12.09
CA LEU A 89 -8.69 9.46 13.46
C LEU A 89 -7.31 10.10 13.58
N LEU A 90 -6.41 9.84 12.63
CA LEU A 90 -5.07 10.44 12.63
C LEU A 90 -5.10 11.92 12.25
N SER A 91 -6.08 12.41 11.49
CA SER A 91 -6.12 13.81 11.03
C SER A 91 -6.06 14.81 12.20
N ILE A 92 -6.77 14.53 13.30
CA ILE A 92 -6.84 15.41 14.48
C ILE A 92 -5.47 15.57 15.17
N PRO A 93 -4.81 14.49 15.67
CA PRO A 93 -3.51 14.63 16.33
C PRO A 93 -2.43 15.12 15.38
N VAL A 94 -2.51 14.76 14.11
CA VAL A 94 -1.54 15.17 13.09
C VAL A 94 -1.66 16.66 12.80
N GLY A 95 -2.88 17.19 12.73
CA GLY A 95 -3.11 18.64 12.61
C GLY A 95 -2.51 19.42 13.77
N MET A 96 -2.68 18.94 15.01
CA MET A 96 -2.07 19.56 16.19
C MET A 96 -0.53 19.49 16.16
N LEU A 97 0.03 18.38 15.66
CA LEU A 97 1.47 18.19 15.58
C LEU A 97 2.11 19.12 14.53
N PHE A 98 1.42 19.36 13.41
CA PHE A 98 1.83 20.33 12.40
C PHE A 98 1.87 21.76 12.93
N ASP A 99 0.90 22.15 13.77
CA ASP A 99 0.82 23.48 14.36
C ASP A 99 1.95 23.73 15.39
N ALA A 100 2.35 22.70 16.14
CA ALA A 100 3.36 22.82 17.19
C ALA A 100 4.82 22.72 16.69
N PHE A 101 5.12 21.81 15.75
CA PHE A 101 6.51 21.46 15.39
C PHE A 101 6.90 21.83 13.95
N GLY A 102 5.97 22.38 13.16
CA GLY A 102 6.21 22.74 11.77
C GLY A 102 6.35 21.55 10.82
N TYR A 103 6.40 21.83 9.52
CA TYR A 103 6.25 20.83 8.46
C TYR A 103 7.41 19.81 8.43
N HIS A 104 8.66 20.27 8.48
CA HIS A 104 9.84 19.41 8.30
C HIS A 104 9.94 18.31 9.36
N PHE A 105 9.76 18.69 10.62
CA PHE A 105 9.88 17.75 11.75
C PHE A 105 8.80 16.67 11.68
N VAL A 106 7.56 17.08 11.38
CA VAL A 106 6.43 16.15 11.28
C VAL A 106 6.62 15.17 10.13
N PHE A 107 7.09 15.60 8.96
CA PHE A 107 7.37 14.71 7.84
C PHE A 107 8.47 13.68 8.15
N TYR A 108 9.52 14.09 8.84
CA TYR A 108 10.59 13.18 9.25
C TYR A 108 10.09 12.14 10.27
N LEU A 109 9.28 12.59 11.25
CA LEU A 109 8.66 11.72 12.24
C LEU A 109 7.70 10.70 11.60
N PHE A 110 6.88 11.15 10.65
CA PHE A 110 5.99 10.27 9.88
C PHE A 110 6.76 9.20 9.11
N SER A 111 7.85 9.59 8.45
CA SER A 111 8.72 8.66 7.74
C SER A 111 9.30 7.59 8.68
N ALA A 112 9.74 8.00 9.88
CA ALA A 112 10.27 7.08 10.88
C ALA A 112 9.20 6.10 11.38
N ILE A 113 8.01 6.59 11.74
CA ILE A 113 6.89 5.76 12.22
C ILE A 113 6.45 4.76 11.15
N VAL A 114 6.24 5.22 9.91
CA VAL A 114 5.83 4.34 8.80
C VAL A 114 6.91 3.31 8.49
N SER A 115 8.19 3.69 8.57
CA SER A 115 9.31 2.76 8.38
C SER A 115 9.32 1.66 9.45
N VAL A 116 9.11 2.01 10.73
CA VAL A 116 9.01 1.03 11.81
C VAL A 116 7.81 0.11 11.62
N ILE A 117 6.64 0.65 11.29
CA ILE A 117 5.43 -0.16 11.00
C ILE A 117 5.69 -1.11 9.84
N LEU A 118 6.33 -0.66 8.77
CA LEU A 118 6.61 -1.52 7.62
C LEU A 118 7.60 -2.63 7.99
N LEU A 119 8.64 -2.29 8.75
CA LEU A 119 9.63 -3.25 9.20
C LEU A 119 8.99 -4.31 10.11
N PHE A 120 8.10 -3.89 11.01
CA PHE A 120 7.26 -4.80 11.79
C PHE A 120 6.35 -5.64 10.91
N GLY A 121 5.75 -5.04 9.87
CA GLY A 121 4.97 -5.75 8.86
C GLY A 121 5.79 -6.81 8.13
N VAL A 122 7.03 -6.51 7.70
CA VAL A 122 7.91 -7.48 7.04
C VAL A 122 8.24 -8.68 7.94
N VAL A 123 8.44 -8.42 9.23
CA VAL A 123 8.77 -9.45 10.24
C VAL A 123 7.54 -10.27 10.64
N PHE A 124 6.41 -9.61 10.87
CA PHE A 124 5.17 -10.23 11.34
C PHE A 124 4.40 -10.95 10.22
N LEU A 125 4.57 -10.50 8.97
CA LEU A 125 3.96 -11.15 7.82
C LEU A 125 4.65 -12.49 7.57
N SER A 126 4.07 -13.53 8.17
CA SER A 126 4.51 -14.91 8.08
C SER A 126 4.65 -15.35 6.63
N ASN A 127 5.66 -16.18 6.37
CA ASN A 127 5.99 -16.71 5.06
C ASN A 127 4.94 -17.76 4.63
N GLY A 128 3.73 -17.31 4.32
CA GLY A 128 2.65 -18.13 3.80
C GLY A 128 3.03 -18.71 2.43
N ARG A 129 3.47 -19.96 2.47
CA ARG A 129 3.59 -20.99 1.43
C ARG A 129 3.59 -20.53 -0.04
N ASN A 130 4.66 -20.94 -0.72
CA ASN A 130 4.67 -21.24 -2.14
C ASN A 130 3.36 -21.95 -2.56
N THR A 131 2.47 -21.23 -3.22
CA THR A 131 1.57 -21.84 -4.20
C THR A 131 1.62 -20.98 -5.44
N GLY A 132 2.24 -21.57 -6.47
CA GLY A 132 2.30 -21.05 -7.82
C GLY A 132 0.93 -20.89 -8.48
N PRO A 133 0.93 -20.63 -9.79
CA PRO A 133 -0.09 -19.85 -10.47
C PRO A 133 -1.41 -20.59 -10.56
N ARG A 134 -2.50 -19.96 -10.08
CA ARG A 134 -3.84 -20.27 -10.57
C ARG A 134 -4.25 -19.22 -11.59
N SER A 135 -3.84 -19.51 -12.82
CA SER A 135 -4.53 -19.07 -14.02
C SER A 135 -5.98 -19.59 -13.97
N GLY A 136 -6.93 -18.75 -14.36
CA GLY A 136 -8.27 -19.20 -14.74
C GLY A 136 -9.42 -18.74 -13.85
N VAL A 137 -9.80 -17.45 -13.91
CA VAL A 137 -11.21 -17.01 -13.91
C VAL A 137 -11.31 -15.65 -14.63
N VAL A 138 -11.09 -15.63 -15.95
CA VAL A 138 -11.78 -14.71 -16.88
C VAL A 138 -11.77 -15.41 -18.26
N GLN A 139 -12.54 -16.48 -18.39
CA GLN A 139 -12.93 -17.02 -19.69
C GLN A 139 -14.45 -17.19 -19.63
N ASN A 140 -15.15 -16.50 -20.53
CA ASN A 140 -16.59 -16.54 -20.82
C ASN A 140 -17.54 -15.68 -19.97
N GLU A 141 -17.57 -14.38 -20.29
CA GLU A 141 -18.83 -13.60 -20.35
C GLU A 141 -19.00 -12.99 -21.75
N THR A 142 -18.91 -13.86 -22.77
CA THR A 142 -19.46 -13.60 -24.11
C THR A 142 -20.31 -14.80 -24.50
N LEU A 143 -21.56 -14.78 -24.04
CA LEU A 143 -22.78 -15.13 -24.77
C LEU A 143 -24.00 -14.85 -23.89
#